data_AF-A0A0G0WIJ1-F1
#
_entry.id   AF-A0A0G0WIJ1-F1
#
_cell.length_a   1.000
_cell.length_b   1.000
_cell.length_c   1.000
_cell.angle_alpha   90.00
_cell.angle_beta   90.00
_cell.angle_gamma   90.00
#
_symmetry.space_group_name_H-M   'P 1'
#
loop_
_entity.id
_entity.type
_entity.pdbx_description
1 polymer ?
#
loop_
_entity_poly.entity_id
_entity_poly.type
_entity_poly.pdbx_seq_one_letter_code
_entity_poly.pdbx_strand_id
1 'polypeptide(L)' 'MIGISVLGIAKIFVLFALGLYIIFALVVIKQVSLMTKTVEVGLEGFIKLIAWGHLIFAVVIFFIALTIL' A
#
# COMPACT_ATOMS: atom_id res chain seq x y z
N MET A 1 -25.40 -4.72 26.82
CA MET A 1 -24.89 -5.57 25.72
C MET A 1 -23.98 -4.73 24.84
N ILE A 2 -22.69 -5.06 24.78
CA ILE A 2 -21.77 -4.38 23.87
C ILE A 2 -22.00 -4.97 22.49
N GLY A 3 -22.66 -4.22 21.59
CA GLY A 3 -23.06 -4.66 20.24
C GLY A 3 -21.90 -4.75 19.23
N ILE A 4 -20.68 -5.02 19.69
CA ILE A 4 -19.50 -5.07 18.82
C ILE A 4 -19.33 -6.51 18.34
N SER A 5 -19.44 -6.71 17.02
CA SER A 5 -19.17 -8.00 16.39
C SER A 5 -17.67 -8.20 16.18
N VAL A 6 -17.21 -9.47 16.19
CA VAL A 6 -15.82 -9.83 15.90
C VAL A 6 -15.37 -9.28 14.54
N LEU A 7 -16.26 -9.30 13.54
CA LEU A 7 -16.01 -8.74 12.22
C LEU A 7 -15.78 -7.22 12.26
N GLY A 8 -16.54 -6.48 13.07
CA GLY A 8 -16.36 -5.03 13.22
C GLY A 8 -14.99 -4.67 13.80
N ILE A 9 -14.50 -5.45 14.77
CA ILE A 9 -13.15 -5.29 15.32
C ILE A 9 -12.10 -5.61 14.24
N ALA A 10 -12.25 -6.72 13.54
CA ALA A 10 -11.34 -7.13 12.47
C ALA A 10 -11.25 -6.06 11.36
N LYS A 11 -12.38 -5.49 10.93
CA LYS A 11 -12.43 -4.40 9.95
C LYS A 11 -11.56 -3.22 10.36
N ILE A 12 -11.66 -2.77 11.62
CA ILE A 12 -10.86 -1.64 12.13
C ILE A 12 -9.37 -1.95 12.05
N PHE A 13 -8.94 -3.13 12.51
CA PHE A 13 -7.53 -3.53 12.47
C PHE A 13 -7.00 -3.65 11.03
N VAL A 14 -7.78 -4.22 10.12
CA VAL A 14 -7.39 -4.35 8.71
C VAL A 14 -7.26 -2.99 8.04
N LEU A 15 -8.22 -2.07 8.27
CA LEU A 15 -8.14 -0.72 7.74
C LEU A 15 -6.92 0.03 8.29
N PHE A 16 -6.64 -0.09 9.58
CA PHE A 16 -5.45 0.49 10.19
C PHE A 16 -4.16 -0.05 9.56
N ALA A 17 -4.05 -1.37 9.41
CA ALA A 17 -2.89 -2.01 8.79
C ALA A 17 -2.71 -1.61 7.32
N LEU A 18 -3.79 -1.51 6.54
CA LEU A 18 -3.74 -1.04 5.15
C LEU A 18 -3.34 0.44 5.06
N GLY A 19 -3.78 1.27 6.01
CA GLY A 19 -3.33 2.67 6.12
C GLY A 19 -1.82 2.77 6.34
N LEU A 20 -1.27 1.96 7.26
CA LEU A 20 0.19 1.87 7.46
C LEU A 20 0.90 1.32 6.21
N TYR A 21 0.28 0.37 5.51
CA TYR A 21 0.82 -0.19 4.28
C TYR A 21 0.96 0.85 3.17
N ILE A 22 0.03 1.80 3.05
CA ILE A 22 0.14 2.92 2.10
C ILE A 22 1.37 3.79 2.42
N ILE A 23 1.61 4.07 3.70
CA ILE A 23 2.81 4.81 4.12
C ILE A 23 4.06 4.04 3.73
N PHE A 24 4.07 2.72 3.94
CA PHE A 24 5.15 1.86 3.50
C PHE A 24 5.35 1.90 1.97
N ALA A 25 4.27 1.86 1.18
CA ALA A 25 4.34 1.96 -0.27
C ALA A 25 4.95 3.30 -0.75
N LEU A 26 4.69 4.41 -0.04
CA LEU A 26 5.38 5.68 -0.29
C LEU A 26 6.89 5.59 -0.04
N VAL A 27 7.29 4.90 1.04
CA VAL A 27 8.71 4.63 1.32
C VAL A 27 9.33 3.79 0.21
N VAL A 28 8.63 2.76 -0.27
CA VAL A 28 9.08 1.90 -1.38
C VAL A 28 9.39 2.71 -2.64
N ILE A 29 8.53 3.65 -3.02
CA ILE A 29 8.78 4.54 -4.18
C ILE A 29 10.10 5.32 -3.99
N LYS A 30 10.32 5.87 -2.80
CA LYS A 30 11.57 6.57 -2.49
C LYS A 30 12.78 5.63 -2.59
N GLN A 31 12.68 4.41 -2.07
CA GLN A 31 13.77 3.43 -2.14
C GLN A 31 14.07 3.00 -3.57
N VAL A 32 13.05 2.69 -4.36
CA VAL A 32 13.21 2.36 -5.79
C VAL A 32 13.88 3.51 -6.54
N SER A 33 13.48 4.76 -6.27
CA SER A 33 14.09 5.94 -6.88
C SER A 33 15.55 6.15 -6.49
N LEU A 34 15.95 5.79 -5.26
CA LEU A 34 17.34 5.87 -4.81
C LEU A 34 18.20 4.74 -5.41
N MET A 35 17.70 3.50 -5.39
CA MET A 35 18.44 2.33 -5.88
C MET A 35 18.67 2.37 -7.39
N THR A 36 17.68 2.83 -8.16
CA THR A 36 17.78 2.98 -9.62
C THR A 36 18.73 4.10 -10.07
N LYS A 37 19.35 4.84 -9.15
CA LYS A 37 20.48 5.74 -9.47
C LYS A 37 21.83 5.04 -9.42
N THR A 38 21.91 3.86 -8.82
CA THR A 38 23.15 3.10 -8.63
C THR A 38 23.24 1.92 -9.57
N VAL A 39 22.10 1.26 -9.84
CA VAL A 39 22.04 0.08 -10.69
C VAL A 39 21.46 0.48 -12.04
N GLU A 40 22.34 0.69 -13.03
CA GLU A 40 21.98 0.95 -14.42
C GLU A 40 21.92 -0.38 -15.18
N VAL A 41 20.71 -0.91 -15.34
CA VAL A 41 20.39 -2.16 -16.04
C VAL A 41 19.43 -1.95 -17.21
N GLY A 42 19.00 -0.71 -17.46
CA GLY A 42 18.09 -0.33 -18.54
C GLY A 42 16.61 -0.54 -18.24
N LEU A 43 16.26 -0.92 -17.01
CA LEU A 43 14.89 -1.20 -16.56
C LEU A 43 14.37 -0.20 -15.52
N GLU A 44 15.10 0.88 -15.26
CA GLU A 44 14.84 1.84 -14.18
C GLU A 44 13.46 2.47 -14.31
N GLY A 45 13.08 2.86 -15.53
CA GLY A 45 11.78 3.43 -15.84
C GLY A 45 10.63 2.47 -15.56
N PHE A 46 10.78 1.20 -15.97
CA PHE A 46 9.78 0.16 -15.73
C PHE A 46 9.63 -0.15 -14.24
N ILE A 47 10.74 -0.29 -13.51
CA ILE A 47 10.72 -0.56 -12.06
C ILE A 47 10.06 0.61 -11.30
N LYS A 48 10.35 1.86 -11.68
CA LYS A 48 9.68 3.04 -11.11
C LYS A 48 8.17 3.04 -11.39
N LEU A 49 7.76 2.66 -12.61
CA LEU A 49 6.34 2.54 -12.96
C LEU A 49 5.64 1.50 -12.09
N ILE A 50 6.26 0.32 -11.88
CA ILE A 50 5.71 -0.72 -11.00
C ILE A 50 5.59 -0.22 -9.56
N ALA A 51 6.57 0.54 -9.04
CA ALA A 51 6.50 1.11 -7.69
C ALA A 51 5.32 2.08 -7.52
N TRP A 52 5.08 2.95 -8.51
CA TRP A 52 3.91 3.83 -8.51
C TRP A 52 2.60 3.05 -8.66
N GLY A 53 2.56 2.05 -9.53
CA GLY A 53 1.41 1.16 -9.69
C GLY A 53 1.06 0.42 -8.41
N HIS A 54 2.06 -0.02 -7.66
CA HIS A 54 1.89 -0.66 -6.36
C HIS A 54 1.24 0.27 -5.31
N LEU A 55 1.67 1.53 -5.24
CA LEU A 55 1.03 2.52 -4.37
C LEU A 55 -0.44 2.76 -4.76
N ILE A 56 -0.72 2.95 -6.06
CA ILE A 56 -2.09 3.14 -6.56
C ILE A 56 -2.95 1.94 -6.19
N PHE A 57 -2.44 0.72 -6.40
CA PHE A 57 -3.14 -0.50 -6.03
C PHE A 57 -3.42 -0.57 -4.53
N ALA A 58 -2.45 -0.25 -3.67
CA ALA A 58 -2.65 -0.23 -2.22
C ALA A 58 -3.75 0.76 -1.80
N VAL A 59 -3.78 1.96 -2.40
CA VAL A 59 -4.82 2.97 -2.15
C VAL A 59 -6.20 2.47 -2.60
N VAL A 60 -6.29 1.87 -3.79
CA VAL A 60 -7.55 1.29 -4.29
C VAL A 60 -8.07 0.19 -3.37
N ILE A 61 -7.20 -0.73 -2.94
CA ILE A 61 -7.56 -1.81 -2.02
C ILE A 61 -8.02 -1.26 -0.67
N PHE A 62 -7.40 -0.19 -0.16
CA PHE A 62 -7.87 0.47 1.06
C PHE A 62 -9.29 1.00 0.92
N PHE A 63 -9.62 1.67 -0.19
CA PHE A 63 -10.99 2.15 -0.42
C PHE A 63 -12.00 1.02 -0.60
N ILE A 64 -11.62 -0.07 -1.28
CA ILE A 64 -12.46 -1.26 -1.42
C ILE A 64 -12.72 -1.89 -0.04
N ALA A 65 -11.69 -2.01 0.80
CA ALA A 65 -11.84 -2.52 2.16
C ALA A 65 -12.72 -1.61 3.04
N LEU A 66 -12.74 -0.30 2.77
CA LEU A 66 -13.55 0.64 3.54
C LEU A 66 -15.06 0.41 3.30
N THR A 67 -15.44 0.04 2.09
CA THR A 67 -16.84 -0.15 1.67
C THR A 67 -17.35 -1.59 1.82
N ILE A 68 -16.50 -2.59 1.57
CA ILE A 68 -16.93 -4.01 1.47
C ILE A 68 -16.64 -4.82 2.73
N LEU A 69 -15.47 -4.63 3.36
CA LEU A 69 -15.09 -5.33 4.60
C LEU A 69 -15.80 -4.73 5.80
#